data_AF-A0A966Q641-F1
#
_entry.id   AF-A0A966Q641-F1
#
_cell.length_a   1.000
_cell.length_b   1.000
_cell.length_c   1.000
_cell.angle_alpha   90.00
_cell.angle_beta   90.00
_cell.angle_gamma   90.00
#
_symmetry.space_group_name_H-M   'P 1'
#
loop_
_entity.id
_entity.type
_entity.pdbx_description
1 polymer ?
#
loop_
_entity_poly.entity_id
_entity_poly.type
_entity_poly.pdbx_seq_one_letter_code
_entity_poly.pdbx_strand_id
1 'polypeptide(L)'
;MARSSCIRRGSRLVWNGAASKAEKGGHQKTEGSGDKRHFAKQSQSHRCRKYFNKPPLEARAKKLQFRWRKDGEPRKVPSAMKPAAFSFGPPALVLAFLFAAPLLAQDNTEQAKKILDSYHGGKFEEVVKLANEFIQAKPQDPNLPSAYLLLARSYYNLGKWTEAVPAYRKVQTLSTEKDVKEEAGYCLAQSLAAQAEASPEKSADRKKYLEEAVQLTGEFGKTFPDSKSVAEILLLQARLHVQQGKYAEASKDLDAARMADTEKNLGEELDYLQGFAEAQRARELLAEFKKADGEAAVARASQIYARLASAGNPALATEATLQLANLDMAAGRYNEAIDRLRTIPGRTELLSRLEAKLAPLRAEVASQSTPAPEKLRRMQKAQQKIEEIKNRPDLSGQALFQLGQAFLQTRRYDEARLVFRQIARYGSADLVGPAEQQIILTFALQGRTGEADRLVEEYRKKYPSEKGIEGLVDYLVGRALLEDGDYEGALRRLKSAQEKIADDRYADEIPR
;
A
#
# COMPACT_ATOMS: atom_id res chain seq x y z
N MET A 1 33.61 -7.71 26.71
CA MET A 1 33.05 -7.05 25.51
C MET A 1 31.76 -7.77 25.13
N ALA A 2 30.64 -7.08 25.32
CA ALA A 2 29.28 -7.61 25.23
C ALA A 2 28.85 -7.88 23.79
N ARG A 3 28.28 -9.07 23.53
CA ARG A 3 27.38 -9.31 22.39
C ARG A 3 26.15 -10.06 22.90
N SER A 4 25.06 -9.31 23.02
CA SER A 4 23.74 -9.76 23.44
C SER A 4 23.12 -10.69 22.40
N SER A 5 22.57 -11.81 22.88
CA SER A 5 21.89 -12.84 22.12
C SER A 5 20.50 -12.36 21.64
N CYS A 6 20.26 -12.46 20.34
CA CYS A 6 18.97 -12.22 19.70
C CYS A 6 18.02 -13.39 19.94
N ILE A 7 17.01 -13.21 20.81
CA ILE A 7 15.80 -14.06 20.85
C ILE A 7 14.71 -13.32 20.07
N ARG A 8 14.48 -13.69 18.80
CA ARG A 8 13.36 -13.18 17.99
C ARG A 8 12.09 -13.96 18.31
N ARG A 9 11.10 -13.32 18.94
CA ARG A 9 9.72 -13.81 19.00
C ARG A 9 9.01 -13.47 17.69
N GLY A 10 8.96 -14.43 16.77
CA GLY A 10 7.83 -14.57 15.84
C GLY A 10 6.78 -15.44 16.53
N SER A 11 5.50 -15.16 16.29
CA SER A 11 4.30 -15.83 16.80
C SER A 11 4.52 -17.29 17.25
N ARG A 12 4.83 -17.49 18.54
CA ARG A 12 4.86 -18.81 19.16
C ARG A 12 3.42 -19.22 19.44
N LEU A 13 3.05 -20.46 19.14
CA LEU A 13 2.11 -21.18 19.99
C LEU A 13 2.68 -21.10 21.41
N VAL A 14 2.05 -20.31 22.27
CA VAL A 14 2.51 -20.14 23.66
C VAL A 14 2.17 -21.41 24.42
N TRP A 15 3.14 -22.31 24.49
CA TRP A 15 3.12 -23.49 25.34
C TRP A 15 3.60 -23.09 26.74
N ASN A 16 2.69 -22.82 27.67
CA ASN A 16 3.03 -22.73 29.09
C ASN A 16 3.15 -24.14 29.66
N GLY A 17 4.38 -24.57 29.96
CA GLY A 17 4.72 -25.73 30.77
C GLY A 17 6.02 -25.43 31.52
N ALA A 18 5.97 -25.43 32.85
CA ALA A 18 7.07 -25.05 33.72
C ALA A 18 8.12 -26.17 33.87
N ALA A 19 9.43 -25.86 33.76
CA ALA A 19 10.53 -26.45 34.56
C ALA A 19 11.94 -25.88 34.20
N SER A 20 12.57 -25.22 35.18
CA SER A 20 13.99 -25.23 35.62
C SER A 20 15.19 -25.59 34.71
N LYS A 21 16.10 -24.60 34.52
CA LYS A 21 17.60 -24.53 34.54
C LYS A 21 18.56 -25.64 34.00
N ALA A 22 19.61 -25.12 33.30
CA ALA A 22 21.03 -25.53 33.14
C ALA A 22 21.35 -26.76 32.25
N GLU A 23 22.43 -26.89 31.43
CA GLU A 23 23.62 -26.10 31.06
C GLU A 23 24.25 -26.71 29.75
N LYS A 24 25.01 -25.87 29.01
CA LYS A 24 26.22 -26.13 28.16
C LYS A 24 26.29 -27.22 27.06
N GLY A 25 26.64 -26.73 25.85
CA GLY A 25 27.81 -27.20 25.09
C GLY A 25 27.55 -27.92 23.76
N GLY A 26 28.06 -27.36 22.65
CA GLY A 26 28.21 -28.08 21.37
C GLY A 26 28.20 -27.17 20.13
N HIS A 27 29.39 -26.81 19.64
CA HIS A 27 29.57 -26.09 18.37
C HIS A 27 29.48 -27.03 17.18
N GLN A 28 28.73 -26.65 16.15
CA GLN A 28 29.07 -26.97 14.76
C GLN A 28 28.52 -25.91 13.79
N LYS A 29 29.39 -25.52 12.87
CA LYS A 29 29.16 -24.55 11.78
C LYS A 29 28.28 -25.19 10.71
N THR A 30 27.26 -24.48 10.22
CA THR A 30 26.81 -24.61 8.83
C THR A 30 26.28 -23.28 8.30
N GLU A 31 26.71 -22.98 7.08
CA GLU A 31 26.36 -21.84 6.25
C GLU A 31 24.97 -22.00 5.63
N GLY A 32 24.37 -20.87 5.25
CA GLY A 32 23.46 -20.79 4.09
C GLY A 32 22.06 -21.40 4.22
N SER A 33 21.06 -20.54 4.46
CA SER A 33 19.79 -20.57 3.68
C SER A 33 18.90 -19.41 4.13
N GLY A 34 19.00 -18.31 3.37
CA GLY A 34 18.02 -17.25 3.43
C GLY A 34 16.85 -17.62 2.54
N ASP A 35 15.72 -18.00 3.13
CA ASP A 35 14.40 -17.67 2.61
C ASP A 35 13.33 -18.00 3.66
N LYS A 36 12.09 -17.53 3.45
CA LYS A 36 10.86 -17.88 4.22
C LYS A 36 10.45 -16.94 5.36
N ARG A 37 10.21 -15.67 5.00
CA ARG A 37 9.14 -14.82 5.60
C ARG A 37 8.38 -13.99 4.53
N HIS A 38 8.22 -14.54 3.33
CA HIS A 38 7.81 -13.74 2.16
C HIS A 38 6.29 -13.68 1.86
N PHE A 39 5.46 -14.61 2.34
CA PHE A 39 4.04 -14.64 1.91
C PHE A 39 3.12 -13.59 2.58
N ALA A 40 3.35 -13.24 3.85
CA ALA A 40 2.52 -12.24 4.53
C ALA A 40 2.92 -10.79 4.20
N LYS A 41 4.19 -10.54 3.85
CA LYS A 41 4.70 -9.21 3.48
C LYS A 41 4.38 -8.83 2.03
N GLN A 42 4.43 -9.79 1.08
CA GLN A 42 4.15 -9.50 -0.33
C GLN A 42 2.68 -9.21 -0.62
N SER A 43 1.74 -9.91 0.03
CA SER A 43 0.31 -9.74 -0.27
C SER A 43 -0.30 -8.46 0.32
N GLN A 44 0.19 -7.97 1.47
CA GLN A 44 -0.20 -6.66 2.04
C GLN A 44 0.40 -5.50 1.25
N SER A 45 1.68 -5.62 0.84
CA SER A 45 2.36 -4.65 -0.04
C SER A 45 1.61 -4.45 -1.36
N HIS A 46 1.24 -5.53 -2.06
CA HIS A 46 0.53 -5.44 -3.34
C HIS A 46 -0.94 -5.01 -3.23
N ARG A 47 -1.65 -5.34 -2.14
CA ARG A 47 -3.04 -4.89 -1.94
C ARG A 47 -3.12 -3.39 -1.66
N CYS A 48 -2.19 -2.84 -0.86
CA CYS A 48 -2.06 -1.40 -0.65
C CYS A 48 -1.77 -0.65 -1.97
N ARG A 49 -1.01 -1.23 -2.92
CA ARG A 49 -0.66 -0.56 -4.19
C ARG A 49 -1.85 -0.11 -5.04
N LYS A 50 -2.95 -0.86 -5.08
CA LYS A 50 -4.15 -0.49 -5.87
C LYS A 50 -4.95 0.67 -5.27
N TYR A 51 -4.82 0.93 -3.97
CA TYR A 51 -5.54 2.02 -3.29
C TYR A 51 -5.02 3.42 -3.63
N PHE A 52 -3.76 3.51 -4.04
CA PHE A 52 -2.98 4.73 -3.98
C PHE A 52 -2.79 5.45 -5.32
N ASN A 53 -3.29 4.87 -6.41
CA ASN A 53 -3.16 5.39 -7.77
C ASN A 53 -4.51 5.83 -8.34
N LYS A 54 -4.92 7.06 -8.00
CA LYS A 54 -5.63 7.91 -8.96
C LYS A 54 -4.63 8.96 -9.44
N PRO A 55 -4.43 9.15 -10.77
CA PRO A 55 -3.64 10.27 -11.26
C PRO A 55 -4.35 11.57 -10.83
N PRO A 56 -3.72 12.45 -10.04
CA PRO A 56 -4.33 13.71 -9.59
C PRO A 56 -4.42 14.77 -10.71
N LEU A 57 -3.83 14.49 -11.87
CA LEU A 57 -3.60 15.46 -12.94
C LEU A 57 -4.87 16.14 -13.45
N GLU A 58 -6.00 15.42 -13.56
CA GLU A 58 -7.19 15.97 -14.21
C GLU A 58 -7.88 17.10 -13.41
N ALA A 59 -7.91 16.99 -12.08
CA ALA A 59 -8.61 17.96 -11.23
C ALA A 59 -7.86 19.29 -11.11
N ARG A 60 -6.52 19.24 -11.15
CA ARG A 60 -5.66 20.42 -11.00
C ARG A 60 -5.38 21.11 -12.33
N ALA A 61 -5.25 20.34 -13.42
CA ALA A 61 -5.12 20.87 -14.78
C ALA A 61 -6.32 21.73 -15.22
N LYS A 62 -7.53 21.49 -14.67
CA LYS A 62 -8.70 22.35 -14.90
C LYS A 62 -8.67 23.67 -14.12
N LYS A 63 -7.96 23.75 -12.98
CA LYS A 63 -7.91 24.95 -12.12
C LYS A 63 -6.76 25.89 -12.50
N LEU A 64 -5.61 25.34 -12.91
CA LEU A 64 -4.54 26.13 -13.52
C LEU A 64 -4.97 26.42 -14.96
N GLN A 65 -5.56 27.59 -15.21
CA GLN A 65 -5.79 28.09 -16.56
C GLN A 65 -4.44 28.10 -17.27
N PHE A 66 -4.16 27.06 -18.05
CA PHE A 66 -2.95 26.95 -18.82
C PHE A 66 -2.90 28.14 -19.79
N ARG A 67 -1.93 29.03 -19.61
CA ARG A 67 -1.72 30.19 -20.47
C ARG A 67 -0.50 29.93 -21.34
N TRP A 68 -0.73 29.46 -22.56
CA TRP A 68 0.24 29.67 -23.64
C TRP A 68 0.27 31.17 -23.90
N ARG A 69 1.40 31.84 -23.64
CA ARG A 69 1.54 33.28 -23.90
C ARG A 69 1.52 33.49 -25.41
N LYS A 70 0.71 34.44 -25.86
CA LYS A 70 0.78 34.94 -27.24
C LYS A 70 2.04 35.79 -27.39
N ASP A 71 2.65 35.75 -28.57
CA ASP A 71 3.80 36.58 -28.88
C ASP A 71 3.48 38.07 -28.63
N GLY A 72 4.35 38.74 -27.86
CA GLY A 72 4.17 40.14 -27.48
C GLY A 72 3.47 40.40 -26.14
N GLU A 73 3.01 39.38 -25.40
CA GLU A 73 2.57 39.60 -24.01
C GLU A 73 3.78 39.96 -23.12
N PRO A 74 3.81 41.14 -22.47
CA PRO A 74 4.93 41.51 -21.62
C PRO A 74 5.07 40.52 -20.44
N ARG A 75 6.32 40.19 -20.09
CA ARG A 75 6.61 39.58 -18.78
C ARG A 75 6.05 40.53 -17.73
N LYS A 76 5.03 40.11 -16.96
CA LYS A 76 4.65 40.84 -15.75
C LYS A 76 5.86 40.82 -14.81
N VAL A 77 6.63 41.90 -14.83
CA VAL A 77 7.71 42.15 -13.88
C VAL A 77 7.03 42.33 -12.52
N PRO A 78 7.52 41.70 -11.44
CA PRO A 78 7.03 41.99 -10.10
C PRO A 78 7.11 43.49 -9.85
N SER A 79 6.04 44.09 -9.33
CA SER A 79 5.95 45.52 -9.07
C SER A 79 6.90 45.94 -7.95
N ALA A 80 8.17 46.14 -8.27
CA ALA A 80 9.13 46.82 -7.41
C ALA A 80 10.33 47.30 -8.24
N MET A 81 10.16 48.39 -8.97
CA MET A 81 11.19 49.44 -9.19
C MET A 81 10.58 50.51 -10.12
N LYS A 82 10.41 51.72 -9.59
CA LYS A 82 10.09 52.91 -10.39
C LYS A 82 11.28 53.21 -11.31
N PRO A 83 11.10 53.48 -12.61
CA PRO A 83 12.20 53.93 -13.44
C PRO A 83 12.51 55.40 -13.14
N ALA A 84 13.78 55.69 -12.87
CA ALA A 84 14.30 57.05 -12.90
C ALA A 84 14.37 57.53 -14.36
N ALA A 85 13.81 58.71 -14.62
CA ALA A 85 13.86 59.34 -15.93
C ALA A 85 15.26 59.90 -16.19
N PHE A 86 15.85 59.55 -17.33
CA PHE A 86 16.93 60.31 -17.95
C PHE A 86 16.56 60.56 -19.41
N SER A 87 16.38 61.84 -19.73
CA SER A 87 16.09 62.36 -21.06
C SER A 87 17.39 62.76 -21.76
N PHE A 88 17.61 62.36 -23.03
CA PHE A 88 18.29 63.18 -24.04
C PHE A 88 18.11 62.58 -25.46
N GLY A 89 17.49 63.37 -26.36
CA GLY A 89 17.81 63.61 -27.79
C GLY A 89 17.84 62.50 -28.87
N PRO A 90 17.14 62.66 -30.02
CA PRO A 90 17.28 61.84 -31.25
C PRO A 90 18.06 62.59 -32.38
N PRO A 91 18.19 62.10 -33.64
CA PRO A 91 18.15 60.72 -34.18
C PRO A 91 19.36 60.38 -35.11
N ALA A 92 19.68 59.10 -35.31
CA ALA A 92 20.40 58.65 -36.50
C ALA A 92 19.97 57.22 -36.92
N LEU A 93 19.40 57.16 -38.13
CA LEU A 93 19.33 56.05 -39.09
C LEU A 93 19.99 54.71 -38.67
N VAL A 94 19.17 53.66 -38.48
CA VAL A 94 19.51 52.30 -38.96
C VAL A 94 18.26 51.62 -39.55
N LEU A 95 18.46 51.22 -40.80
CA LEU A 95 17.71 50.37 -41.70
C LEU A 95 16.78 49.28 -41.11
N ALA A 96 15.58 49.24 -41.69
CA ALA A 96 14.89 48.07 -42.24
C ALA A 96 15.19 46.69 -41.62
N PHE A 97 14.35 46.29 -40.65
CA PHE A 97 13.97 44.90 -40.39
C PHE A 97 12.51 44.86 -39.92
N LEU A 98 11.58 45.06 -40.84
CA LEU A 98 10.15 44.83 -40.61
C LEU A 98 9.63 43.95 -41.75
N PHE A 99 8.72 43.04 -41.40
CA PHE A 99 8.14 41.96 -42.22
C PHE A 99 8.83 40.58 -42.22
N ALA A 100 9.08 40.03 -41.03
CA ALA A 100 8.95 38.58 -40.80
C ALA A 100 8.11 38.21 -39.56
N ALA A 101 7.81 39.19 -38.69
CA ALA A 101 7.11 38.97 -37.41
C ALA A 101 5.65 38.47 -37.50
N PRO A 102 4.81 38.86 -38.49
CA PRO A 102 3.40 38.44 -38.49
C PRO A 102 3.22 36.94 -38.79
N LEU A 103 4.07 36.37 -39.66
CA LEU A 103 3.96 34.98 -40.09
C LEU A 103 4.41 34.01 -38.98
N LEU A 104 5.51 34.34 -38.30
CA LEU A 104 6.02 33.55 -37.18
C LEU A 104 5.05 33.56 -35.99
N ALA A 105 4.38 34.69 -35.72
CA ALA A 105 3.40 34.80 -34.65
C ALA A 105 2.12 33.99 -34.89
N GLN A 106 1.67 33.89 -36.15
CA GLN A 106 0.53 33.04 -36.53
C GLN A 106 0.87 31.55 -36.40
N ASP A 107 2.01 31.12 -36.93
CA ASP A 107 2.48 29.72 -36.86
C ASP A 107 2.72 29.27 -35.40
N ASN A 108 3.29 30.15 -34.56
CA ASN A 108 3.46 29.92 -33.12
C ASN A 108 2.14 29.67 -32.40
N THR A 109 1.10 30.45 -32.73
CA THR A 109 -0.22 30.33 -32.11
C THR A 109 -0.94 29.06 -32.55
N GLU A 110 -0.77 28.64 -33.79
CA GLU A 110 -1.38 27.42 -34.34
C GLU A 110 -0.74 26.14 -33.80
N GLN A 111 0.60 26.08 -33.74
CA GLN A 111 1.31 24.94 -33.17
C GLN A 111 1.01 24.75 -31.68
N ALA A 112 0.96 25.85 -30.92
CA ALA A 112 0.57 25.87 -29.51
C ALA A 112 -0.85 25.33 -29.28
N LYS A 113 -1.80 25.79 -30.09
CA LYS A 113 -3.19 25.34 -30.04
C LYS A 113 -3.29 23.84 -30.31
N LYS A 114 -2.56 23.33 -31.31
CA LYS A 114 -2.54 21.90 -31.64
C LYS A 114 -2.04 21.04 -30.48
N ILE A 115 -0.94 21.44 -29.82
CA ILE A 115 -0.41 20.74 -28.63
C ILE A 115 -1.47 20.67 -27.53
N LEU A 116 -2.18 21.78 -27.27
CA LEU A 116 -3.22 21.85 -26.26
C LEU A 116 -4.44 21.00 -26.60
N ASP A 117 -4.93 21.09 -27.83
CA ASP A 117 -6.09 20.33 -28.30
C ASP A 117 -5.80 18.81 -28.24
N SER A 118 -4.60 18.38 -28.64
CA SER A 118 -4.17 16.98 -28.49
C SER A 118 -4.08 16.57 -27.02
N TYR A 119 -3.58 17.43 -26.14
CA TYR A 119 -3.50 17.15 -24.69
C TYR A 119 -4.90 17.00 -24.06
N HIS A 120 -5.81 17.93 -24.35
CA HIS A 120 -7.19 17.88 -23.88
C HIS A 120 -7.97 16.71 -24.50
N GLY A 121 -7.61 16.28 -25.71
CA GLY A 121 -8.11 15.08 -26.36
C GLY A 121 -7.51 13.77 -25.83
N GLY A 122 -6.60 13.82 -24.84
CA GLY A 122 -5.94 12.63 -24.27
C GLY A 122 -4.94 11.94 -25.21
N LYS A 123 -4.55 12.59 -26.31
CA LYS A 123 -3.62 12.05 -27.32
C LYS A 123 -2.17 12.29 -26.90
N PHE A 124 -1.75 11.68 -25.79
CA PHE A 124 -0.48 12.01 -25.15
C PHE A 124 0.75 11.71 -26.02
N GLU A 125 0.74 10.68 -26.87
CA GLU A 125 1.82 10.41 -27.83
C GLU A 125 1.96 11.51 -28.87
N GLU A 126 0.84 12.06 -29.34
CA GLU A 126 0.85 13.19 -30.27
C GLU A 126 1.40 14.45 -29.59
N VAL A 127 1.02 14.70 -28.34
CA VAL A 127 1.59 15.80 -27.54
C VAL A 127 3.09 15.66 -27.38
N VAL A 128 3.59 14.45 -27.08
CA VAL A 128 5.04 14.19 -26.98
C VAL A 128 5.76 14.55 -28.29
N LYS A 129 5.21 14.15 -29.45
CA LYS A 129 5.78 14.47 -30.75
C LYS A 129 5.81 15.99 -30.99
N LEU A 130 4.65 16.64 -30.90
CA LEU A 130 4.49 18.07 -31.20
C LEU A 130 5.29 18.95 -30.22
N ALA A 131 5.32 18.61 -28.93
CA ALA A 131 6.08 19.35 -27.94
C ALA A 131 7.59 19.23 -28.16
N ASN A 132 8.10 18.04 -28.54
CA ASN A 132 9.51 17.89 -28.88
C ASN A 132 9.89 18.67 -30.14
N GLU A 133 9.05 18.67 -31.19
CA GLU A 133 9.25 19.49 -32.38
C GLU A 133 9.30 20.98 -32.04
N PHE A 134 8.39 21.46 -31.18
CA PHE A 134 8.38 22.83 -30.69
C PHE A 134 9.67 23.18 -29.93
N ILE A 135 10.09 22.32 -28.99
CA ILE A 135 11.29 22.54 -28.17
C ILE A 135 12.55 22.58 -29.04
N GLN A 136 12.65 21.72 -30.07
CA GLN A 136 13.79 21.67 -30.99
C GLN A 136 13.83 22.89 -31.91
N ALA A 137 12.68 23.27 -32.48
CA ALA A 137 12.59 24.38 -33.42
C ALA A 137 12.75 25.74 -32.74
N LYS A 138 12.33 25.86 -31.47
CA LYS A 138 12.18 27.16 -30.78
C LYS A 138 12.83 27.15 -29.37
N PRO A 139 14.16 26.94 -29.27
CA PRO A 139 14.86 26.76 -27.98
C PRO A 139 15.02 28.04 -27.13
N GLN A 140 14.49 29.18 -27.57
CA GLN A 140 14.44 30.43 -26.78
C GLN A 140 13.01 30.96 -26.61
N ASP A 141 11.99 30.19 -27.01
CA ASP A 141 10.60 30.63 -26.95
C ASP A 141 10.14 30.88 -25.50
N PRO A 142 9.41 31.98 -25.21
CA PRO A 142 8.85 32.24 -23.89
C PRO A 142 7.97 31.11 -23.35
N ASN A 143 7.39 30.28 -24.21
CA ASN A 143 6.51 29.16 -23.87
C ASN A 143 7.24 27.82 -23.69
N LEU A 144 8.57 27.80 -23.75
CA LEU A 144 9.35 26.59 -23.46
C LEU A 144 8.97 25.91 -22.14
N PRO A 145 8.78 26.61 -21.00
CA PRO A 145 8.36 25.97 -19.76
C PRO A 145 7.01 25.26 -19.91
N SER A 146 6.08 25.85 -20.67
CA SER A 146 4.76 25.28 -20.94
C SER A 146 4.82 24.06 -21.86
N ALA A 147 5.67 24.10 -22.89
CA ALA A 147 5.93 22.94 -23.76
C ALA A 147 6.55 21.78 -22.97
N TYR A 148 7.56 22.05 -22.14
CA TYR A 148 8.15 21.05 -21.24
C TYR A 148 7.14 20.51 -20.22
N LEU A 149 6.24 21.35 -19.69
CA LEU A 149 5.21 20.92 -18.75
C LEU A 149 4.23 19.95 -19.40
N LEU A 150 3.71 20.27 -20.59
CA LEU A 150 2.82 19.37 -21.32
C LEU A 150 3.53 18.10 -21.76
N LEU A 151 4.79 18.18 -22.19
CA LEU A 151 5.63 17.03 -22.49
C LEU A 151 5.77 16.11 -21.27
N ALA A 152 6.15 16.67 -20.10
CA ALA A 152 6.33 15.93 -18.86
C ALA A 152 5.02 15.28 -18.37
N ARG A 153 3.90 16.01 -18.42
CA ARG A 153 2.57 15.48 -18.10
C ARG A 153 2.16 14.38 -19.06
N SER A 154 2.52 14.47 -20.34
CA SER A 154 2.17 13.46 -21.33
C SER A 154 2.98 12.19 -21.11
N TYR A 155 4.30 12.32 -20.86
CA TYR A 155 5.11 11.19 -20.41
C TYR A 155 4.58 10.55 -19.13
N TYR A 156 4.15 11.38 -18.16
CA TYR A 156 3.50 10.90 -16.94
C TYR A 156 2.24 10.06 -17.27
N ASN A 157 1.30 10.60 -18.06
CA ASN A 157 0.07 9.86 -18.39
C ASN A 157 0.33 8.57 -19.20
N LEU A 158 1.45 8.51 -19.92
CA LEU A 158 1.90 7.32 -20.65
C LEU A 158 2.65 6.30 -19.79
N GLY A 159 2.85 6.55 -18.49
CA GLY A 159 3.65 5.70 -17.62
C GLY A 159 5.16 5.78 -17.87
N LYS A 160 5.61 6.72 -18.72
CA LYS A 160 7.00 6.96 -19.09
C LYS A 160 7.68 7.87 -18.07
N TRP A 161 7.76 7.38 -16.83
CA TRP A 161 8.26 8.17 -15.70
C TRP A 161 9.72 8.59 -15.86
N THR A 162 10.52 7.74 -16.51
CA THR A 162 11.94 7.97 -16.80
C THR A 162 12.17 9.21 -17.65
N GLU A 163 11.29 9.47 -18.61
CA GLU A 163 11.30 10.64 -19.48
C GLU A 163 10.57 11.84 -18.85
N ALA A 164 9.55 11.60 -18.02
CA ALA A 164 8.81 12.66 -17.33
C ALA A 164 9.69 13.44 -16.35
N VAL A 165 10.54 12.76 -15.56
CA VAL A 165 11.41 13.36 -14.55
C VAL A 165 12.32 14.47 -15.11
N PRO A 166 13.16 14.23 -16.14
CA PRO A 166 14.00 15.29 -16.69
C PRO A 166 13.18 16.43 -17.32
N ALA A 167 12.02 16.14 -17.92
CA ALA A 167 11.14 17.18 -18.46
C ALA A 167 10.55 18.07 -17.35
N TYR A 168 10.10 17.52 -16.22
CA TYR A 168 9.65 18.33 -15.07
C TYR A 168 10.79 19.15 -14.46
N ARG A 169 12.01 18.61 -14.38
CA ARG A 169 13.18 19.39 -13.94
C ARG A 169 13.45 20.57 -14.87
N LYS A 170 13.28 20.40 -16.19
CA LYS A 170 13.38 21.53 -17.14
C LYS A 170 12.35 22.60 -16.83
N VAL A 171 11.10 22.25 -16.52
CA VAL A 171 10.08 23.22 -16.08
C VAL A 171 10.53 23.99 -14.83
N GLN A 172 11.05 23.31 -13.81
CA GLN A 172 11.54 23.97 -12.59
C GLN A 172 12.67 24.97 -12.86
N THR A 173 13.56 24.67 -13.81
CA THR A 173 14.68 25.54 -14.19
C THR A 173 14.27 26.71 -15.07
N LEU A 174 13.36 26.50 -16.04
CA LEU A 174 13.03 27.47 -17.07
C LEU A 174 11.86 28.39 -16.69
N SER A 175 10.91 27.89 -15.89
CA SER A 175 9.77 28.69 -15.46
C SER A 175 10.20 29.75 -14.44
N THR A 176 9.50 30.89 -14.42
CA THR A 176 9.57 31.88 -13.33
C THR A 176 8.26 31.95 -12.55
N GLU A 177 7.21 31.26 -13.01
CA GLU A 177 5.88 31.29 -12.42
C GLU A 177 5.80 30.32 -11.24
N LYS A 178 5.44 30.84 -10.05
CA LYS A 178 5.42 30.07 -8.79
C LYS A 178 4.49 28.85 -8.91
N ASP A 179 3.29 29.02 -9.43
CA ASP A 179 2.28 27.97 -9.55
C ASP A 179 2.73 26.85 -10.50
N VAL A 180 3.44 27.20 -11.57
CA VAL A 180 4.01 26.23 -12.53
C VAL A 180 5.15 25.44 -11.89
N LYS A 181 6.02 26.10 -11.11
CA LYS A 181 7.08 25.41 -10.35
C LYS A 181 6.52 24.51 -9.26
N GLU A 182 5.48 24.95 -8.59
CA GLU A 182 4.77 24.19 -7.57
C GLU A 182 4.20 22.90 -8.18
N GLU A 183 3.49 23.00 -9.30
CA GLU A 183 2.94 21.83 -9.96
C GLU A 183 4.03 20.89 -10.50
N ALA A 184 5.08 21.44 -11.12
CA ALA A 184 6.20 20.65 -11.60
C ALA A 184 6.91 19.91 -10.46
N GLY A 185 7.10 20.56 -9.30
CA GLY A 185 7.67 19.92 -8.11
C GLY A 185 6.79 18.79 -7.58
N TYR A 186 5.48 19.01 -7.54
CA TYR A 186 4.51 17.99 -7.15
C TYR A 186 4.57 16.77 -8.08
N CYS A 187 4.49 16.99 -9.39
CA CYS A 187 4.48 15.90 -10.38
C CYS A 187 5.84 15.20 -10.50
N LEU A 188 6.94 15.93 -10.29
CA LEU A 188 8.28 15.36 -10.24
C LEU A 188 8.41 14.35 -9.09
N ALA A 189 7.97 14.72 -7.88
CA ALA A 189 7.98 13.83 -6.72
C ALA A 189 7.14 12.57 -6.98
N GLN A 190 5.96 12.72 -7.60
CA GLN A 190 5.13 11.58 -8.00
C GLN A 190 5.78 10.69 -9.05
N SER A 191 6.46 11.29 -10.04
CA SER A 191 7.15 10.54 -11.10
C SER A 191 8.28 9.69 -10.52
N LEU A 192 9.05 10.23 -9.58
CA LEU A 192 10.12 9.50 -8.88
C LEU A 192 9.56 8.39 -7.98
N ALA A 193 8.46 8.66 -7.27
CA ALA A 193 7.77 7.65 -6.48
C ALA A 193 7.27 6.48 -7.37
N ALA A 194 6.75 6.79 -8.55
CA ALA A 194 6.32 5.79 -9.53
C ALA A 194 7.51 4.97 -10.09
N GLN A 195 8.65 5.61 -10.38
CA GLN A 195 9.88 4.89 -10.77
C GLN A 195 10.37 3.95 -9.66
N ALA A 196 10.35 4.41 -8.40
CA ALA A 196 10.71 3.59 -7.26
C ALA A 196 9.80 2.37 -7.13
N GLU A 197 8.49 2.54 -7.32
CA GLU A 197 7.52 1.45 -7.24
C GLU A 197 7.66 0.43 -8.38
N ALA A 198 7.93 0.90 -9.60
CA ALA A 198 8.16 0.07 -10.78
C ALA A 198 9.50 -0.69 -10.72
N SER A 199 10.44 -0.22 -9.91
CA SER A 199 11.76 -0.83 -9.75
C SER A 199 11.73 -2.05 -8.83
N PRO A 200 12.58 -3.07 -9.05
CA PRO A 200 12.69 -4.23 -8.15
C PRO A 200 12.99 -3.82 -6.70
N GLU A 201 12.43 -4.55 -5.73
CA GLU A 201 12.50 -4.18 -4.30
C GLU A 201 13.90 -3.99 -3.74
N LYS A 202 14.87 -4.75 -4.25
CA LYS A 202 16.26 -4.72 -3.79
C LYS A 202 17.20 -3.98 -4.75
N SER A 203 16.69 -3.24 -5.75
CA SER A 203 17.55 -2.54 -6.71
C SER A 203 18.14 -1.25 -6.14
N ALA A 204 19.36 -0.91 -6.56
CA ALA A 204 20.00 0.36 -6.22
C ALA A 204 19.20 1.55 -6.78
N ASP A 205 18.63 1.40 -7.97
CA ASP A 205 17.78 2.42 -8.60
C ASP A 205 16.55 2.74 -7.75
N ARG A 206 15.86 1.71 -7.21
CA ARG A 206 14.73 1.91 -6.32
C ARG A 206 15.12 2.75 -5.11
N LYS A 207 16.23 2.40 -4.46
CA LYS A 207 16.74 3.12 -3.30
C LYS A 207 17.01 4.59 -3.65
N LYS A 208 17.69 4.83 -4.77
CA LYS A 208 17.99 6.17 -5.28
C LYS A 208 16.72 6.99 -5.53
N TYR A 209 15.73 6.43 -6.24
CA TYR A 209 14.48 7.14 -6.54
C TYR A 209 13.66 7.45 -5.27
N LEU A 210 13.64 6.53 -4.29
CA LEU A 210 12.99 6.77 -3.00
C LEU A 210 13.67 7.91 -2.23
N GLU A 211 15.00 7.91 -2.15
CA GLU A 211 15.76 8.96 -1.46
C GLU A 211 15.53 10.33 -2.10
N GLU A 212 15.56 10.40 -3.44
CA GLU A 212 15.30 11.65 -4.17
C GLU A 212 13.86 12.14 -3.98
N ALA A 213 12.87 11.24 -4.06
CA ALA A 213 11.47 11.59 -3.84
C ALA A 213 11.20 12.09 -2.41
N VAL A 214 11.82 11.46 -1.40
CA VAL A 214 11.72 11.90 0.01
C VAL A 214 12.34 13.28 0.19
N GLN A 215 13.48 13.55 -0.43
CA GLN A 215 14.11 14.87 -0.38
C GLN A 215 13.19 15.95 -0.98
N LEU A 216 12.67 15.71 -2.20
CA LEU A 216 11.80 16.68 -2.87
C LEU A 216 10.50 16.94 -2.12
N THR A 217 9.87 15.91 -1.57
CA THR A 217 8.65 16.06 -0.76
C THR A 217 8.91 16.83 0.54
N GLY A 218 10.05 16.60 1.20
CA GLY A 218 10.45 17.33 2.42
C GLY A 218 10.82 18.81 2.19
N GLU A 219 11.23 19.17 0.98
CA GLU A 219 11.51 20.55 0.56
C GLU A 219 10.26 21.29 0.06
N PHE A 220 9.25 20.55 -0.42
CA PHE A 220 8.05 21.11 -1.04
C PHE A 220 7.29 22.06 -0.10
N GLY A 221 6.97 21.63 1.12
CA GLY A 221 6.23 22.45 2.08
C GLY A 221 6.99 23.70 2.55
N LYS A 222 8.33 23.69 2.45
CA LYS A 222 9.17 24.87 2.75
C LYS A 222 9.14 25.89 1.60
N THR A 223 9.05 25.39 0.37
CA THR A 223 9.08 26.19 -0.85
C THR A 223 7.69 26.73 -1.20
N PHE A 224 6.65 25.96 -0.91
CA PHE A 224 5.25 26.24 -1.22
C PHE A 224 4.34 26.05 0.03
N PRO A 225 4.56 26.81 1.12
CA PRO A 225 3.83 26.62 2.38
C PRO A 225 2.30 26.82 2.25
N ASP A 226 1.87 27.72 1.38
CA ASP A 226 0.44 28.02 1.15
C ASP A 226 -0.22 27.08 0.11
N SER A 227 0.51 26.07 -0.37
CA SER A 227 0.01 25.17 -1.40
C SER A 227 -1.11 24.30 -0.87
N LYS A 228 -2.22 24.22 -1.63
CA LYS A 228 -3.31 23.28 -1.35
C LYS A 228 -2.89 21.81 -1.47
N SER A 229 -1.73 21.53 -2.06
CA SER A 229 -1.20 20.17 -2.24
C SER A 229 -0.23 19.76 -1.14
N VAL A 230 0.01 20.58 -0.12
CA VAL A 230 0.86 20.21 1.02
C VAL A 230 0.36 18.91 1.66
N ALA A 231 -0.95 18.76 1.88
CA ALA A 231 -1.52 17.55 2.47
C ALA A 231 -1.23 16.28 1.63
N GLU A 232 -1.42 16.38 0.30
CA GLU A 232 -1.16 15.28 -0.63
C GLU A 232 0.33 14.93 -0.74
N ILE A 233 1.20 15.95 -0.67
CA ILE A 233 2.66 15.73 -0.67
C ILE A 233 3.13 15.08 0.62
N LEU A 234 2.61 15.49 1.77
CA LEU A 234 2.91 14.84 3.05
C LEU A 234 2.40 13.40 3.07
N LEU A 235 1.23 13.14 2.49
CA LEU A 235 0.73 11.78 2.29
C LEU A 235 1.66 10.96 1.38
N LEU A 236 2.17 11.54 0.29
CA LEU A 236 3.16 10.89 -0.57
C LEU A 236 4.46 10.59 0.20
N GLN A 237 4.96 11.56 0.96
CA GLN A 237 6.15 11.39 1.80
C GLN A 237 5.97 10.25 2.82
N ALA A 238 4.80 10.19 3.47
CA ALA A 238 4.47 9.10 4.38
C ALA A 238 4.49 7.73 3.69
N ARG A 239 3.94 7.62 2.48
CA ARG A 239 4.00 6.38 1.68
C ARG A 239 5.44 5.99 1.37
N LEU A 240 6.30 6.96 1.02
CA LEU A 240 7.72 6.72 0.76
C LEU A 240 8.44 6.22 2.02
N HIS A 241 8.16 6.82 3.18
CA HIS A 241 8.69 6.35 4.46
C HIS A 241 8.19 4.94 4.83
N VAL A 242 6.92 4.62 4.55
CA VAL A 242 6.41 3.25 4.69
C VAL A 242 7.18 2.27 3.80
N GLN A 243 7.47 2.63 2.55
CA GLN A 243 8.26 1.77 1.65
C GLN A 243 9.71 1.56 2.15
N GLN A 244 10.26 2.55 2.86
CA GLN A 244 11.58 2.45 3.49
C GLN A 244 11.57 1.70 4.83
N GLY A 245 10.39 1.32 5.35
CA GLY A 245 10.24 0.74 6.69
C GLY A 245 10.37 1.76 7.83
N LYS A 246 10.35 3.06 7.53
CA LYS A 246 10.45 4.15 8.49
C LYS A 246 9.07 4.54 9.04
N TYR A 247 8.49 3.65 9.83
CA TYR A 247 7.08 3.80 10.24
C TYR A 247 6.82 4.94 11.24
N ALA A 248 7.81 5.31 12.05
CA ALA A 248 7.68 6.46 12.95
C ALA A 248 7.64 7.78 12.18
N GLU A 249 8.49 7.94 11.17
CA GLU A 249 8.51 9.10 10.27
C GLU A 249 7.24 9.13 9.42
N ALA A 250 6.81 7.99 8.89
CA ALA A 250 5.54 7.89 8.16
C ALA A 250 4.35 8.34 9.02
N SER A 251 4.27 7.90 10.27
CA SER A 251 3.24 8.37 11.21
C SER A 251 3.28 9.88 11.40
N LYS A 252 4.46 10.47 11.56
CA LYS A 252 4.59 11.92 11.77
C LYS A 252 4.12 12.69 10.53
N ASP A 253 4.47 12.22 9.34
CA ASP A 253 4.08 12.83 8.08
C ASP A 253 2.56 12.77 7.86
N LEU A 254 1.91 11.67 8.26
CA LEU A 254 0.46 11.50 8.19
C LEU A 254 -0.30 12.40 9.16
N ASP A 255 0.24 12.62 10.36
CA ASP A 255 -0.30 13.60 11.30
C ASP A 255 -0.21 15.02 10.72
N ALA A 256 0.93 15.36 10.13
CA ALA A 256 1.10 16.63 9.43
C ALA A 256 0.16 16.76 8.21
N ALA A 257 0.03 15.70 7.42
CA ALA A 257 -0.87 15.65 6.26
C ALA A 257 -2.33 15.88 6.68
N ARG A 258 -2.76 15.30 7.81
CA ARG A 258 -4.09 15.51 8.38
C ARG A 258 -4.32 16.96 8.82
N MET A 259 -3.32 17.60 9.41
CA MET A 259 -3.42 19.01 9.78
C MET A 259 -3.50 19.92 8.54
N ALA A 260 -2.82 19.55 7.46
CA ALA A 260 -2.83 20.29 6.19
C ALA A 260 -4.09 20.02 5.34
N ASP A 261 -4.83 18.92 5.55
CA ASP A 261 -6.04 18.56 4.81
C ASP A 261 -7.26 19.38 5.30
N THR A 262 -7.26 20.68 5.03
CA THR A 262 -8.33 21.61 5.44
C THR A 262 -9.67 21.29 4.76
N GLU A 263 -9.63 20.68 3.57
CA GLU A 263 -10.83 20.29 2.82
C GLU A 263 -11.39 18.93 3.26
N LYS A 264 -10.68 18.20 4.15
CA LYS A 264 -11.07 16.88 4.70
C LYS A 264 -11.33 15.84 3.62
N ASN A 265 -10.57 15.90 2.53
CA ASN A 265 -10.74 15.02 1.38
C ASN A 265 -9.97 13.70 1.51
N LEU A 266 -8.95 13.64 2.38
CA LEU A 266 -8.02 12.52 2.49
C LEU A 266 -8.29 11.63 3.73
N GLY A 267 -9.37 11.89 4.48
CA GLY A 267 -9.58 11.31 5.80
C GLY A 267 -9.50 9.78 5.90
N GLU A 268 -10.24 9.05 5.05
CA GLU A 268 -10.23 7.57 5.05
C GLU A 268 -8.85 7.00 4.67
N GLU A 269 -8.15 7.67 3.76
CA GLU A 269 -6.86 7.25 3.26
C GLU A 269 -5.73 7.50 4.27
N LEU A 270 -5.74 8.69 4.89
CA LEU A 270 -4.86 9.04 6.00
C LEU A 270 -5.07 8.11 7.19
N ASP A 271 -6.32 7.81 7.55
CA ASP A 271 -6.64 6.86 8.60
C ASP A 271 -6.07 5.47 8.26
N TYR A 272 -6.30 4.97 7.05
CA TYR A 272 -5.85 3.63 6.70
C TYR A 272 -4.32 3.51 6.74
N LEU A 273 -3.61 4.46 6.13
CA LEU A 273 -2.15 4.44 6.11
C LEU A 273 -1.56 4.68 7.51
N GLN A 274 -2.20 5.49 8.36
CA GLN A 274 -1.79 5.69 9.75
C GLN A 274 -1.97 4.44 10.58
N GLY A 275 -3.11 3.76 10.46
CA GLY A 275 -3.36 2.47 11.12
C GLY A 275 -2.33 1.42 10.71
N PHE A 276 -1.94 1.40 9.42
CA PHE A 276 -0.90 0.51 8.91
C PHE A 276 0.47 0.85 9.49
N ALA A 277 0.88 2.11 9.42
CA ALA A 277 2.18 2.56 9.92
C ALA A 277 2.33 2.27 11.42
N GLU A 278 1.32 2.58 12.24
CA GLU A 278 1.34 2.31 13.68
C GLU A 278 1.35 0.81 14.00
N ALA A 279 0.63 -0.01 13.23
CA ALA A 279 0.67 -1.46 13.41
C ALA A 279 2.06 -2.05 13.11
N GLN A 280 2.78 -1.56 12.09
CA GLN A 280 4.15 -2.01 11.83
C GLN A 280 5.14 -1.45 12.86
N ARG A 281 5.02 -0.17 13.22
CA ARG A 281 5.81 0.46 14.27
C ARG A 281 5.69 -0.30 15.60
N ALA A 282 4.47 -0.70 15.97
CA ALA A 282 4.22 -1.51 17.15
C ALA A 282 5.01 -2.83 17.11
N ARG A 283 5.00 -3.53 15.97
CA ARG A 283 5.74 -4.78 15.80
C ARG A 283 7.25 -4.57 15.96
N GLU A 284 7.81 -3.49 15.42
CA GLU A 284 9.23 -3.17 15.55
C GLU A 284 9.59 -2.84 17.00
N LEU A 285 8.84 -1.95 17.65
CA LEU A 285 9.06 -1.58 19.05
C LEU A 285 8.98 -2.79 19.99
N LEU A 286 7.99 -3.66 19.79
CA LEU A 286 7.85 -4.89 20.59
C LEU A 286 8.98 -5.88 20.32
N ALA A 287 9.48 -5.97 19.08
CA ALA A 287 10.65 -6.78 18.75
C ALA A 287 11.95 -6.24 19.37
N GLU A 288 12.03 -4.93 19.59
CA GLU A 288 13.12 -4.25 20.31
C GLU A 288 12.93 -4.23 21.83
N PHE A 289 11.93 -4.94 22.36
CA PHE A 289 11.58 -4.98 23.79
C PHE A 289 11.14 -3.63 24.39
N LYS A 290 10.76 -2.65 23.56
CA LYS A 290 10.17 -1.37 23.97
C LYS A 290 8.67 -1.52 24.21
N LYS A 291 8.33 -2.24 25.29
CA LYS A 291 6.96 -2.70 25.56
C LYS A 291 5.93 -1.55 25.63
N ALA A 292 6.21 -0.51 26.41
CA ALA A 292 5.28 0.61 26.61
C ALA A 292 4.98 1.37 25.30
N ASP A 293 6.02 1.73 24.54
CA ASP A 293 5.86 2.41 23.25
C ASP A 293 5.16 1.52 22.22
N GLY A 294 5.49 0.22 22.21
CA GLY A 294 4.85 -0.77 21.36
C GLY A 294 3.35 -0.91 21.66
N GLU A 295 2.97 -0.99 22.94
CA GLU A 295 1.58 -1.05 23.38
C GLU A 295 0.81 0.23 23.05
N ALA A 296 1.44 1.41 23.20
CA ALA A 296 0.86 2.68 22.77
C ALA A 296 0.61 2.72 21.26
N ALA A 297 1.55 2.24 20.44
CA ALA A 297 1.39 2.12 18.99
C ALA A 297 0.27 1.12 18.62
N VAL A 298 0.15 -0.02 19.31
CA VAL A 298 -0.98 -0.95 19.15
C VAL A 298 -2.30 -0.24 19.46
N ALA A 299 -2.40 0.45 20.60
CA ALA A 299 -3.62 1.15 20.99
C ALA A 299 -4.04 2.19 19.95
N ARG A 300 -3.07 2.97 19.44
CA ARG A 300 -3.30 3.96 18.39
C ARG A 300 -3.78 3.32 17.09
N ALA A 301 -3.12 2.25 16.63
CA ALA A 301 -3.55 1.51 15.44
C ALA A 301 -4.96 0.94 15.61
N SER A 302 -5.26 0.37 16.78
CA SER A 302 -6.57 -0.20 17.10
C SER A 302 -7.69 0.85 17.07
N GLN A 303 -7.47 2.04 17.64
CA GLN A 303 -8.44 3.13 17.60
C GLN A 303 -8.76 3.58 16.16
N ILE A 304 -7.73 3.66 15.32
CA ILE A 304 -7.88 4.07 13.93
C ILE A 304 -8.65 3.01 13.12
N TYR A 305 -8.26 1.73 13.22
CA TYR A 305 -8.97 0.67 12.53
C TYR A 305 -10.40 0.48 13.05
N ALA A 306 -10.67 0.71 14.33
CA ALA A 306 -12.04 0.69 14.85
C ALA A 306 -12.92 1.79 14.24
N ARG A 307 -12.36 2.98 14.02
CA ARG A 307 -13.03 4.08 13.32
C ARG A 307 -13.32 3.72 11.86
N LEU A 308 -12.34 3.15 11.16
CA LEU A 308 -12.50 2.70 9.77
C LEU A 308 -13.48 1.54 9.62
N ALA A 309 -13.48 0.60 10.56
CA ALA A 309 -14.45 -0.50 10.62
C ALA A 309 -15.89 0.00 10.80
N SER A 310 -16.05 1.15 11.46
CA SER A 310 -17.34 1.81 11.66
C SER A 310 -17.66 2.85 10.56
N ALA A 311 -16.76 3.07 9.60
CA ALA A 311 -16.91 4.06 8.55
C ALA A 311 -17.87 3.60 7.44
N GLY A 312 -18.32 4.56 6.62
CA GLY A 312 -19.33 4.32 5.58
C GLY A 312 -18.84 3.56 4.33
N ASN A 313 -17.56 3.17 4.24
CA ASN A 313 -17.01 2.40 3.13
C ASN A 313 -16.92 0.91 3.49
N PRO A 314 -17.82 0.03 2.97
CA PRO A 314 -17.88 -1.36 3.39
C PRO A 314 -16.62 -2.18 3.05
N ALA A 315 -15.94 -1.83 1.96
CA ALA A 315 -14.73 -2.52 1.54
C ALA A 315 -13.58 -2.24 2.52
N LEU A 316 -13.40 -0.96 2.86
CA LEU A 316 -12.42 -0.52 3.83
C LEU A 316 -12.75 -1.00 5.24
N ALA A 317 -14.04 -1.01 5.62
CA ALA A 317 -14.49 -1.50 6.91
C ALA A 317 -14.16 -2.99 7.11
N THR A 318 -14.33 -3.80 6.07
CA THR A 318 -13.98 -5.24 6.11
C THR A 318 -12.47 -5.43 6.32
N GLU A 319 -11.65 -4.69 5.58
CA GLU A 319 -10.19 -4.75 5.72
C GLU A 319 -9.73 -4.23 7.09
N ALA A 320 -10.27 -3.11 7.55
CA ALA A 320 -9.96 -2.54 8.87
C ALA A 320 -10.36 -3.50 10.01
N THR A 321 -11.50 -4.18 9.90
CA THR A 321 -11.93 -5.19 10.87
C THR A 321 -10.94 -6.35 10.93
N LEU A 322 -10.45 -6.81 9.78
CA LEU A 322 -9.43 -7.85 9.71
C LEU A 322 -8.11 -7.40 10.34
N GLN A 323 -7.64 -6.18 10.03
CA GLN A 323 -6.41 -5.64 10.64
C GLN A 323 -6.56 -5.47 12.15
N LEU A 324 -7.71 -5.01 12.62
CA LEU A 324 -8.00 -4.88 14.05
C LEU A 324 -8.00 -6.24 14.75
N ALA A 325 -8.61 -7.26 14.15
CA ALA A 325 -8.54 -8.62 14.67
C ALA A 325 -7.09 -9.15 14.73
N ASN A 326 -6.27 -8.85 13.71
CA ASN A 326 -4.86 -9.24 13.72
C ASN A 326 -4.08 -8.54 14.85
N LEU A 327 -4.42 -7.29 15.19
CA LEU A 327 -3.86 -6.59 16.34
C LEU A 327 -4.31 -7.21 17.67
N ASP A 328 -5.58 -7.58 17.77
CA ASP A 328 -6.13 -8.29 18.94
C ASP A 328 -5.44 -9.64 19.14
N MET A 329 -5.27 -10.43 18.06
CA MET A 329 -4.49 -11.67 18.05
C MET A 329 -3.05 -11.47 18.55
N ALA A 330 -2.36 -10.44 18.02
CA ALA A 330 -0.97 -10.14 18.40
C ALA A 330 -0.84 -9.71 19.87
N ALA A 331 -1.89 -9.08 20.41
CA ALA A 331 -1.96 -8.67 21.80
C ALA A 331 -2.50 -9.77 22.75
N GLY A 332 -2.81 -10.97 22.25
CA GLY A 332 -3.38 -12.07 23.04
C GLY A 332 -4.87 -11.90 23.38
N ARG A 333 -5.54 -10.91 22.80
CA ARG A 333 -6.99 -10.64 22.93
C ARG A 333 -7.77 -11.54 21.96
N TYR A 334 -7.68 -12.84 22.17
CA TYR A 334 -8.18 -13.84 21.22
C TYR A 334 -9.71 -13.83 21.12
N ASN A 335 -10.43 -13.54 22.19
CA ASN A 335 -11.90 -13.50 22.17
C ASN A 335 -12.41 -12.32 21.34
N GLU A 336 -11.81 -11.14 21.52
CA GLU A 336 -12.10 -9.95 20.73
C GLU A 336 -11.78 -10.17 19.25
N ALA A 337 -10.66 -10.85 18.96
CA ALA A 337 -10.32 -11.25 17.60
C ALA A 337 -11.37 -12.19 17.00
N ILE A 338 -11.80 -13.22 17.74
CA ILE A 338 -12.84 -14.17 17.32
C ILE A 338 -14.13 -13.43 16.97
N ASP A 339 -14.58 -12.54 17.84
CA ASP A 339 -15.83 -11.80 17.64
C ASP A 339 -15.76 -10.91 16.39
N ARG A 340 -14.64 -10.23 16.17
CA ARG A 340 -14.43 -9.42 14.96
C ARG A 340 -14.37 -10.28 13.70
N LEU A 341 -13.59 -11.36 13.71
CA LEU A 341 -13.39 -12.22 12.52
C LEU A 341 -14.70 -12.86 12.05
N ARG A 342 -15.60 -13.20 12.98
CA ARG A 342 -16.95 -13.71 12.67
C ARG A 342 -17.83 -12.70 11.94
N THR A 343 -17.57 -11.40 12.07
CA THR A 343 -18.38 -10.37 11.41
C THR A 343 -18.00 -10.13 9.95
N ILE A 344 -16.85 -10.64 9.50
CA ILE A 344 -16.34 -10.43 8.15
C ILE A 344 -17.15 -11.28 7.15
N PRO A 345 -17.97 -10.67 6.28
CA PRO A 345 -18.78 -11.40 5.32
C PRO A 345 -17.94 -11.91 4.15
N GLY A 346 -18.43 -12.96 3.48
CA GLY A 346 -17.95 -13.34 2.15
C GLY A 346 -18.20 -12.23 1.12
N ARG A 347 -17.38 -12.12 0.08
CA ARG A 347 -17.56 -11.08 -0.94
C ARG A 347 -18.94 -11.15 -1.59
N THR A 348 -19.43 -12.34 -1.93
CA THR A 348 -20.75 -12.55 -2.53
C THR A 348 -21.88 -12.11 -1.59
N GLU A 349 -21.76 -12.43 -0.30
CA GLU A 349 -22.73 -12.02 0.71
C GLU A 349 -22.73 -10.49 0.90
N LEU A 350 -21.55 -9.89 0.98
CA LEU A 350 -21.40 -8.44 1.08
C LEU A 350 -22.03 -7.73 -0.12
N LEU A 351 -21.74 -8.20 -1.34
CA LEU A 351 -22.33 -7.67 -2.56
C LEU A 351 -23.86 -7.81 -2.55
N SER A 352 -24.39 -8.97 -2.14
CA SER A 352 -25.84 -9.20 -2.05
C SER A 352 -26.52 -8.24 -1.06
N ARG A 353 -25.92 -8.03 0.12
CA ARG A 353 -26.42 -7.07 1.12
C ARG A 353 -26.40 -5.63 0.60
N LEU A 354 -25.40 -5.25 -0.19
CA LEU A 354 -25.29 -3.90 -0.76
C LEU A 354 -26.26 -3.69 -1.93
N GLU A 355 -26.40 -4.69 -2.80
CA GLU A 355 -27.37 -4.67 -3.89
C GLU A 355 -28.81 -4.59 -3.36
N ALA A 356 -29.15 -5.36 -2.31
CA ALA A 356 -30.45 -5.29 -1.65
C ALA A 356 -30.73 -3.89 -1.05
N LYS A 357 -29.70 -3.22 -0.50
CA LYS A 357 -29.82 -1.83 -0.01
C LYS A 357 -29.98 -0.80 -1.14
N LEU A 358 -29.41 -1.06 -2.31
CA LEU A 358 -29.44 -0.15 -3.46
C LEU A 358 -30.71 -0.30 -4.30
N ALA A 359 -31.31 -1.50 -4.34
CA ALA A 359 -32.48 -1.80 -5.17
C ALA A 359 -33.68 -0.84 -4.97
N PRO A 360 -34.10 -0.49 -3.73
CA PRO A 360 -35.19 0.47 -3.53
C PRO A 360 -34.89 1.86 -4.10
N LEU A 361 -33.67 2.35 -3.91
CA LEU A 361 -33.24 3.65 -4.44
C LEU A 361 -33.22 3.66 -5.98
N ARG A 362 -32.81 2.54 -6.61
CA ARG A 362 -32.87 2.41 -8.08
C ARG A 362 -34.31 2.41 -8.58
N ALA A 363 -35.21 1.70 -7.91
CA ALA A 363 -36.63 1.66 -8.29
C ALA A 363 -37.28 3.04 -8.16
N GLU A 364 -36.98 3.75 -7.08
CA GLU A 364 -37.48 5.12 -6.85
C GLU A 364 -36.99 6.09 -7.94
N VAL A 365 -35.70 6.06 -8.27
CA VAL A 365 -35.12 6.88 -9.35
C VAL A 365 -35.74 6.52 -10.70
N ALA A 366 -35.96 5.24 -11.00
CA ALA A 366 -36.55 4.79 -12.25
C ALA A 366 -38.04 5.20 -12.40
N SER A 367 -38.77 5.31 -11.29
CA SER A 367 -40.18 5.73 -11.28
C SER A 367 -40.38 7.23 -11.48
N GLN A 368 -39.32 8.05 -11.37
CA GLN A 368 -39.39 9.50 -11.48
C GLN A 368 -39.01 9.94 -12.90
N SER A 369 -39.90 10.68 -13.57
CA SER A 369 -39.61 11.28 -14.89
C SER A 369 -38.45 12.27 -14.83
N THR A 370 -38.22 12.91 -13.68
CA THR A 370 -37.08 13.81 -13.45
C THR A 370 -36.51 13.58 -12.04
N PRO A 371 -35.58 12.63 -11.88
CA PRO A 371 -35.02 12.29 -10.57
C PRO A 371 -34.22 13.45 -9.99
N ALA A 372 -34.33 13.67 -8.68
CA ALA A 372 -33.54 14.67 -7.98
C ALA A 372 -32.02 14.41 -8.17
N PRO A 373 -31.20 15.42 -8.53
CA PRO A 373 -29.75 15.23 -8.76
C PRO A 373 -29.02 14.57 -7.59
N GLU A 374 -29.45 14.82 -6.36
CA GLU A 374 -28.89 14.20 -5.15
C GLU A 374 -29.12 12.68 -5.11
N LYS A 375 -30.32 12.21 -5.49
CA LYS A 375 -30.65 10.78 -5.52
C LYS A 375 -29.81 10.07 -6.58
N LEU A 376 -29.66 10.69 -7.75
CA LEU A 376 -28.80 10.19 -8.82
C LEU A 376 -27.34 10.06 -8.36
N ARG A 377 -26.79 11.09 -7.70
CA ARG A 377 -25.44 11.06 -7.13
C ARG A 377 -25.26 9.99 -6.06
N ARG A 378 -26.24 9.82 -5.15
CA ARG A 378 -26.21 8.77 -4.12
C ARG A 378 -26.24 7.38 -4.73
N MET A 379 -27.09 7.14 -5.73
CA MET A 379 -27.17 5.88 -6.46
C MET A 379 -25.86 5.57 -7.19
N GLN A 380 -25.30 6.55 -7.91
CA GLN A 380 -23.99 6.40 -8.58
C GLN A 380 -22.87 6.10 -7.59
N LYS A 381 -22.81 6.79 -6.45
CA LYS A 381 -21.80 6.53 -5.41
C LYS A 381 -21.94 5.13 -4.81
N ALA A 382 -23.15 4.66 -4.58
CA ALA A 382 -23.40 3.30 -4.11
C ALA A 382 -23.00 2.24 -5.16
N GLN A 383 -23.32 2.49 -6.44
CA GLN A 383 -22.90 1.64 -7.55
C GLN A 383 -21.38 1.52 -7.64
N GLN A 384 -20.68 2.64 -7.53
CA GLN A 384 -19.21 2.69 -7.55
C GLN A 384 -18.60 1.85 -6.41
N LYS A 385 -19.15 1.95 -5.19
CA LYS A 385 -18.70 1.13 -4.05
C LYS A 385 -18.91 -0.36 -4.28
N ILE A 386 -20.03 -0.76 -4.88
CA ILE A 386 -20.29 -2.16 -5.24
C ILE A 386 -19.28 -2.64 -6.27
N GLU A 387 -19.02 -1.84 -7.31
CA GLU A 387 -18.06 -2.17 -8.36
C GLU A 387 -16.62 -2.28 -7.84
N GLU A 388 -16.26 -1.40 -6.89
CA GLU A 388 -15.01 -1.48 -6.16
C GLU A 388 -14.87 -2.82 -5.40
N ILE A 389 -15.92 -3.28 -4.72
CA ILE A 389 -15.91 -4.54 -3.97
C ILE A 389 -15.80 -5.75 -4.91
N LYS A 390 -16.43 -5.73 -6.09
CA LYS A 390 -16.30 -6.81 -7.08
C LYS A 390 -14.85 -7.02 -7.52
N ASN A 391 -14.13 -5.91 -7.70
CA ASN A 391 -12.73 -5.92 -8.16
C ASN A 391 -11.71 -6.17 -7.04
N ARG A 392 -12.17 -6.34 -5.80
CA ARG A 392 -11.33 -6.63 -4.64
C ARG A 392 -11.25 -8.13 -4.35
N PRO A 393 -10.10 -8.59 -3.79
CA PRO A 393 -9.96 -9.97 -3.35
C PRO A 393 -10.93 -10.25 -2.20
N ASP A 394 -11.46 -11.47 -2.16
CA ASP A 394 -12.28 -11.92 -1.04
C ASP A 394 -11.42 -12.13 0.20
N LEU A 395 -11.74 -11.41 1.28
CA LEU A 395 -11.01 -11.47 2.55
C LEU A 395 -11.58 -12.53 3.49
N SER A 396 -12.74 -13.13 3.17
CA SER A 396 -13.40 -14.09 4.06
C SER A 396 -12.59 -15.37 4.27
N GLY A 397 -11.95 -15.92 3.23
CA GLY A 397 -11.07 -17.07 3.38
C GLY A 397 -9.90 -16.80 4.35
N GLN A 398 -9.29 -15.62 4.23
CA GLN A 398 -8.24 -15.17 5.15
C GLN A 398 -8.78 -14.96 6.58
N ALA A 399 -9.95 -14.34 6.72
CA ALA A 399 -10.58 -14.11 8.02
C ALA A 399 -10.94 -15.43 8.71
N LEU A 400 -11.50 -16.40 7.98
CA LEU A 400 -11.78 -17.75 8.49
C LEU A 400 -10.49 -18.45 8.92
N PHE A 401 -9.42 -18.33 8.14
CA PHE A 401 -8.15 -18.93 8.52
C PHE A 401 -7.62 -18.35 9.84
N GLN A 402 -7.65 -17.01 9.98
CA GLN A 402 -7.30 -16.34 11.24
C GLN A 402 -8.24 -16.71 12.39
N LEU A 403 -9.53 -16.93 12.11
CA LEU A 403 -10.51 -17.35 13.11
C LEU A 403 -10.20 -18.75 13.64
N GLY A 404 -9.86 -19.69 12.75
CA GLY A 404 -9.39 -21.02 13.13
C GLY A 404 -8.11 -20.95 13.98
N GLN A 405 -7.17 -20.07 13.62
CA GLN A 405 -5.98 -19.82 14.42
C GLN A 405 -6.30 -19.23 15.80
N ALA A 406 -7.26 -18.31 15.89
CA ALA A 406 -7.71 -17.75 17.16
C ALA A 406 -8.31 -18.83 18.07
N PHE A 407 -9.14 -19.71 17.51
CA PHE A 407 -9.65 -20.88 18.25
C PHE A 407 -8.53 -21.79 18.75
N LEU A 408 -7.51 -22.07 17.92
CA LEU A 408 -6.34 -22.85 18.34
C LEU A 408 -5.59 -22.22 19.52
N GLN A 409 -5.37 -20.90 19.51
CA GLN A 409 -4.72 -20.20 20.62
C GLN A 409 -5.53 -20.31 21.92
N THR A 410 -6.85 -20.43 21.81
CA THR A 410 -7.76 -20.66 22.96
C THR A 410 -8.02 -22.14 23.25
N ARG A 411 -7.31 -23.08 22.61
CA ARG A 411 -7.49 -24.54 22.72
C ARG A 411 -8.89 -25.06 22.37
N ARG A 412 -9.62 -24.30 21.56
CA ARG A 412 -10.96 -24.63 21.05
C ARG A 412 -10.84 -25.43 19.76
N TYR A 413 -10.29 -26.64 19.86
CA TYR A 413 -9.87 -27.44 18.71
C TYR A 413 -11.03 -27.88 17.82
N ASP A 414 -12.20 -28.16 18.40
CA ASP A 414 -13.40 -28.53 17.65
C ASP A 414 -13.94 -27.38 16.79
N GLU A 415 -14.04 -26.18 17.37
CA GLU A 415 -14.43 -24.99 16.61
C GLU A 415 -13.38 -24.62 15.56
N ALA A 416 -12.09 -24.73 15.89
CA ALA A 416 -11.01 -24.55 14.92
C ALA A 416 -11.17 -25.48 13.72
N ARG A 417 -11.41 -26.78 13.96
CA ARG A 417 -11.65 -27.76 12.89
C ARG A 417 -12.84 -27.43 12.03
N LEU A 418 -13.95 -27.00 12.64
CA LEU A 418 -15.16 -26.66 11.88
C LEU A 418 -14.86 -25.55 10.87
N VAL A 419 -14.14 -24.51 11.30
CA VAL A 419 -13.74 -23.39 10.45
C VAL A 419 -12.76 -23.85 9.37
N PHE A 420 -11.73 -24.62 9.71
CA PHE A 420 -10.77 -25.10 8.72
C PHE A 420 -11.41 -26.07 7.71
N ARG A 421 -12.39 -26.90 8.11
CA ARG A 421 -13.16 -27.75 7.19
C ARG A 421 -13.96 -26.95 6.18
N GLN A 422 -14.51 -25.81 6.59
CA GLN A 422 -15.18 -24.89 5.66
C GLN A 422 -14.19 -24.38 4.60
N ILE A 423 -12.97 -24.02 5.00
CA ILE A 423 -11.93 -23.58 4.07
C ILE A 423 -11.47 -24.72 3.17
N ALA A 424 -11.26 -25.93 3.70
CA ALA A 424 -10.86 -27.09 2.91
C ALA A 424 -11.91 -27.46 1.85
N ARG A 425 -13.19 -27.23 2.13
CA ARG A 425 -14.29 -27.57 1.22
C ARG A 425 -14.65 -26.48 0.22
N TYR A 426 -14.56 -25.20 0.62
CA TYR A 426 -15.09 -24.07 -0.17
C TYR A 426 -14.10 -22.92 -0.34
N GLY A 427 -12.92 -23.01 0.24
CA GLY A 427 -11.89 -21.98 0.18
C GLY A 427 -11.18 -21.91 -1.17
N SER A 428 -10.35 -20.88 -1.32
CA SER A 428 -9.47 -20.74 -2.48
C SER A 428 -8.34 -21.77 -2.45
N ALA A 429 -7.85 -22.16 -3.63
CA ALA A 429 -6.86 -23.25 -3.77
C ALA A 429 -5.59 -23.05 -2.93
N ASP A 430 -5.18 -21.80 -2.71
CA ASP A 430 -4.02 -21.43 -1.88
C ASP A 430 -4.25 -21.64 -0.37
N LEU A 431 -5.50 -21.77 0.08
CA LEU A 431 -5.86 -21.96 1.49
C LEU A 431 -6.30 -23.39 1.81
N VAL A 432 -6.72 -24.19 0.82
CA VAL A 432 -7.21 -25.56 1.04
C VAL A 432 -6.15 -26.45 1.70
N GLY A 433 -4.96 -26.56 1.09
CA GLY A 433 -3.85 -27.36 1.64
C GLY A 433 -3.48 -26.93 3.07
N PRO A 434 -3.18 -25.64 3.32
CA PRO A 434 -2.92 -25.14 4.67
C PRO A 434 -4.04 -25.40 5.67
N ALA A 435 -5.32 -25.31 5.27
CA ALA A 435 -6.43 -25.60 6.16
C ALA A 435 -6.52 -27.09 6.52
N GLU A 436 -6.26 -27.99 5.57
CA GLU A 436 -6.20 -29.43 5.83
C GLU A 436 -5.07 -29.80 6.79
N GLN A 437 -3.90 -29.15 6.66
CA GLN A 437 -2.83 -29.26 7.65
C GLN A 437 -3.30 -28.84 9.05
N GLN A 438 -4.01 -27.71 9.18
CA GLN A 438 -4.52 -27.26 10.47
C GLN A 438 -5.56 -28.24 11.06
N ILE A 439 -6.39 -28.88 10.23
CA ILE A 439 -7.31 -29.94 10.68
C ILE A 439 -6.52 -31.10 11.28
N ILE A 440 -5.47 -31.57 10.61
CA ILE A 440 -4.61 -32.65 11.12
C ILE A 440 -4.02 -32.26 12.48
N LEU A 441 -3.43 -31.07 12.57
CA LEU A 441 -2.80 -30.59 13.79
C LEU A 441 -3.79 -30.49 14.95
N THR A 442 -5.04 -30.11 14.71
CA THR A 442 -6.05 -30.09 15.79
C THR A 442 -6.33 -31.47 16.40
N PHE A 443 -6.27 -32.56 15.63
CA PHE A 443 -6.44 -33.92 16.15
C PHE A 443 -5.21 -34.33 16.97
N ALA A 444 -4.02 -34.06 16.45
CA ALA A 444 -2.77 -34.33 17.15
C ALA A 444 -2.70 -33.57 18.48
N LEU A 445 -3.08 -32.28 18.48
CA LEU A 445 -3.12 -31.42 19.68
C LEU A 445 -4.13 -31.89 20.74
N GLN A 446 -5.16 -32.64 20.35
CA GLN A 446 -6.15 -33.25 21.26
C GLN A 446 -5.76 -34.66 21.72
N GLY A 447 -4.60 -35.19 21.31
CA GLY A 447 -4.22 -36.58 21.58
C GLY A 447 -5.00 -37.62 20.79
N ARG A 448 -5.75 -37.21 19.75
CA ARG A 448 -6.47 -38.12 18.85
C ARG A 448 -5.51 -38.66 17.79
N THR A 449 -4.60 -39.52 18.25
CA THR A 449 -3.43 -40.01 17.50
C THR A 449 -3.83 -40.78 16.24
N GLY A 450 -4.84 -41.66 16.33
CA GLY A 450 -5.32 -42.45 15.19
C GLY A 450 -5.88 -41.60 14.04
N GLU A 451 -6.68 -40.58 14.34
CA GLU A 451 -7.18 -39.65 13.32
C GLU A 451 -6.08 -38.78 12.72
N ALA A 452 -5.13 -38.33 13.55
CA ALA A 452 -3.99 -37.55 13.09
C ALA A 452 -3.15 -38.34 12.09
N ASP A 453 -2.77 -39.58 12.42
CA ASP A 453 -1.95 -40.43 11.55
C ASP A 453 -2.65 -40.76 10.23
N ARG A 454 -3.95 -41.11 10.29
CA ARG A 454 -4.74 -41.37 9.07
C ARG A 454 -4.80 -40.14 8.16
N LEU A 455 -5.07 -38.96 8.72
CA LEU A 455 -5.23 -37.75 7.91
C LEU A 455 -3.89 -37.24 7.35
N VAL A 456 -2.77 -37.44 8.05
CA VAL A 456 -1.42 -37.20 7.49
C VAL A 456 -1.18 -38.07 6.27
N GLU A 457 -1.52 -39.36 6.34
CA GLU A 457 -1.36 -40.29 5.23
C GLU A 457 -2.20 -39.89 4.01
N GLU A 458 -3.46 -39.52 4.23
CA GLU A 458 -4.34 -39.00 3.18
C GLU A 458 -3.79 -37.70 2.57
N TYR A 459 -3.32 -36.77 3.41
CA TYR A 459 -2.75 -35.51 2.97
C TYR A 459 -1.50 -35.71 2.11
N ARG A 460 -0.59 -36.62 2.50
CA ARG A 460 0.60 -36.94 1.71
C ARG A 460 0.28 -37.49 0.33
N LYS A 461 -0.74 -38.35 0.22
CA LYS A 461 -1.19 -38.88 -1.08
C LYS A 461 -1.79 -37.78 -1.95
N LYS A 462 -2.53 -36.87 -1.34
CA LYS A 462 -3.21 -35.78 -2.04
C LYS A 462 -2.28 -34.62 -2.42
N TYR A 463 -1.26 -34.34 -1.62
CA TYR A 463 -0.27 -33.29 -1.84
C TYR A 463 1.18 -33.81 -1.76
N PRO A 464 1.63 -34.65 -2.71
CA PRO A 464 2.97 -35.26 -2.64
C PRO A 464 4.13 -34.25 -2.64
N SER A 465 3.90 -33.06 -3.17
CA SER A 465 4.87 -31.96 -3.20
C SER A 465 4.86 -31.09 -1.94
N GLU A 466 3.80 -31.12 -1.12
CA GLU A 466 3.69 -30.34 0.11
C GLU A 466 4.23 -31.14 1.30
N LYS A 467 5.56 -31.11 1.47
CA LYS A 467 6.25 -31.76 2.60
C LYS A 467 6.19 -30.91 3.87
N GLY A 468 6.27 -31.57 5.03
CA GLY A 468 6.68 -30.92 6.29
C GLY A 468 5.73 -31.05 7.47
N ILE A 469 4.46 -31.45 7.36
CA ILE A 469 3.64 -31.59 8.59
C ILE A 469 3.93 -32.86 9.40
N GLU A 470 4.55 -33.85 8.78
CA GLU A 470 4.74 -35.18 9.38
C GLU A 470 5.60 -35.12 10.65
N GLY A 471 6.71 -34.37 10.64
CA GLY A 471 7.58 -34.24 11.80
C GLY A 471 6.84 -33.60 12.98
N LEU A 472 6.07 -32.54 12.71
CA LEU A 472 5.26 -31.88 13.73
C LEU A 472 4.14 -32.79 14.27
N VAL A 473 3.47 -33.56 13.42
CA VAL A 473 2.45 -34.51 13.87
C VAL A 473 3.08 -35.63 14.69
N ASP A 474 4.20 -36.20 14.25
CA ASP A 474 4.93 -37.23 14.98
C ASP A 474 5.36 -36.73 16.37
N TYR A 475 5.79 -35.48 16.47
CA TYR A 475 6.11 -34.84 17.75
C TYR A 475 4.88 -34.71 18.66
N LEU A 476 3.79 -34.16 18.14
CA LEU A 476 2.55 -33.95 18.91
C LEU A 476 1.91 -35.27 19.35
N VAL A 477 1.88 -36.27 18.47
CA VAL A 477 1.41 -37.63 18.77
C VAL A 477 2.32 -38.29 19.80
N GLY A 478 3.64 -38.19 19.64
CA GLY A 478 4.60 -38.73 20.61
C GLY A 478 4.43 -38.12 22.00
N ARG A 479 4.14 -36.82 22.08
CA ARG A 479 3.80 -36.15 23.35
C ARG A 479 2.49 -36.65 23.96
N ALA A 480 1.45 -36.81 23.17
CA ALA A 480 0.19 -37.37 23.66
C ALA A 480 0.38 -38.79 24.23
N LEU A 481 1.16 -39.63 23.53
CA LEU A 481 1.49 -40.98 24.00
C LEU A 481 2.30 -40.98 25.30
N LEU A 482 3.20 -40.00 25.51
CA LEU A 482 3.88 -39.84 26.79
C LEU A 482 2.90 -39.52 27.93
N GLU A 483 1.94 -38.64 27.67
CA GLU A 483 0.92 -38.25 28.64
C GLU A 483 -0.01 -39.44 28.97
N ASP A 484 -0.26 -40.32 27.99
CA ASP A 484 -1.05 -41.56 28.14
C ASP A 484 -0.23 -42.74 28.73
N GLY A 485 1.08 -42.58 28.94
CA GLY A 485 1.95 -43.60 29.53
C GLY A 485 2.49 -44.66 28.57
N ASP A 486 2.23 -44.55 27.26
CA ASP A 486 2.87 -45.39 26.24
C ASP A 486 4.27 -44.86 25.91
N TYR A 487 5.22 -45.17 26.79
CA TYR A 487 6.60 -44.71 26.66
C TYR A 487 7.31 -45.26 25.42
N GLU A 488 6.99 -46.49 25.00
CA GLU A 488 7.60 -47.09 23.82
C GLU A 488 7.09 -46.43 22.53
N GLY A 489 5.78 -46.27 22.41
CA GLY A 489 5.14 -45.56 21.31
C GLY A 489 5.64 -44.12 21.23
N ALA A 490 5.64 -43.42 22.35
CA ALA A 490 6.18 -42.07 22.46
C ALA A 490 7.63 -41.98 21.98
N LEU A 491 8.53 -42.83 22.48
CA LEU A 491 9.94 -42.81 22.10
C LEU A 491 10.13 -43.04 20.59
N ARG A 492 9.37 -43.96 19.99
CA ARG A 492 9.38 -44.18 18.54
C ARG A 492 8.95 -42.94 17.77
N ARG A 493 7.81 -42.34 18.14
CA ARG A 493 7.25 -41.18 17.44
C ARG A 493 8.14 -39.94 17.59
N LEU A 494 8.68 -39.68 18.78
CA LEU A 494 9.58 -38.55 19.03
C LEU A 494 10.92 -38.68 18.30
N LYS A 495 11.50 -39.89 18.21
CA LYS A 495 12.69 -40.14 17.37
C LYS A 495 12.39 -39.88 15.89
N SER A 496 11.26 -40.38 15.39
CA SER A 496 10.85 -40.13 14.01
C SER A 496 10.65 -38.64 13.72
N ALA A 497 10.06 -37.90 14.68
CA ALA A 497 9.96 -36.46 14.59
C ALA A 497 11.34 -35.80 14.46
N GLN A 498 12.30 -36.17 15.30
CA GLN A 498 13.67 -35.64 15.24
C GLN A 498 14.38 -35.89 13.90
N GLU A 499 14.22 -37.09 13.33
CA GLU A 499 14.77 -37.41 12.01
C GLU A 499 14.16 -36.53 10.91
N LYS A 500 12.85 -36.27 11.00
CA LYS A 500 12.10 -35.48 10.02
C LYS A 500 12.31 -33.97 10.16
N ILE A 501 12.76 -33.46 11.32
CA ILE A 501 13.04 -32.02 11.58
C ILE A 501 14.02 -31.43 10.54
N ALA A 502 14.99 -32.22 10.05
CA ALA A 502 16.01 -31.75 9.12
C ALA A 502 15.43 -31.20 7.79
N ASP A 503 14.26 -31.71 7.39
CA ASP A 503 13.56 -31.34 6.17
C ASP A 503 12.26 -30.53 6.45
N ASP A 504 12.01 -30.16 7.71
CA ASP A 504 10.71 -29.62 8.17
C ASP A 504 10.67 -28.08 8.21
N ARG A 505 9.56 -27.51 7.73
CA ARG A 505 9.23 -26.09 7.81
C ARG A 505 8.87 -25.65 9.25
N TYR A 506 8.47 -26.59 10.10
CA TYR A 506 8.07 -26.40 11.50
C TYR A 506 9.19 -26.78 12.48
N ALA A 507 10.44 -26.87 12.02
CA ALA A 507 11.60 -27.23 12.85
C ALA A 507 11.75 -26.39 14.13
N ASP A 508 11.32 -25.11 14.12
CA ASP A 508 11.35 -24.23 15.30
C ASP A 508 10.25 -24.55 16.34
N GLU A 509 9.23 -25.34 15.98
CA GLU A 509 8.11 -25.74 16.85
C GLU A 509 8.38 -27.05 17.59
N ILE A 510 9.37 -27.83 17.14
CA ILE A 510 9.77 -29.09 17.74
C ILE A 510 11.03 -28.86 18.60
N PRO A 511 10.98 -29.07 19.93
CA PRO A 511 12.16 -28.99 20.78
C PRO A 511 13.26 -29.93 20.29
N ARG A 512 14.49 -29.41 20.23
CA ARG A 512 15.67 -30.18 19.88
C ARG A 512 16.16 -31.00 21.06
#